data_AF-A0A7J7JKQ4-F1
#
_entry.id   AF-A0A7J7JKQ4-F1
#
_cell.length_a   1.000
_cell.length_b   1.000
_cell.length_c   1.000
_cell.angle_alpha   90.00
_cell.angle_beta   90.00
_cell.angle_gamma   90.00
#
_symmetry.space_group_name_H-M   'P 1'
#
loop_
_entity.id
_entity.type
_entity.pdbx_description
1 polymer ?
#
loop_
_entity_poly.entity_id
_entity_poly.type
_entity_poly.pdbx_seq_one_letter_code
_entity_poly.pdbx_strand_id
1 'polypeptide(L)'
;MYELYNPTIKKIEVIKLEKRLDEELLYLRDAPPEYSEVPFDIEAIPHPRGAPVPINPIKVKLNPRPWRERWERSNLIGFEIMENCVTPKMWKKAQLKENCKPWERYDLVKKYRESVPLKDQDEAYVHFTREHARVEKEKVASLDRQLKAKENDSDVTE
;
A
#
# COMPACT_ATOMS: atom_id res chain seq x y z
N MET A 1 -14.68 0.47 1.79
CA MET A 1 -13.68 0.34 0.71
C MET A 1 -13.63 1.68 0.00
N TYR A 2 -12.45 2.20 -0.33
CA TYR A 2 -12.31 3.46 -1.07
C TYR A 2 -11.83 3.18 -2.48
N GLU A 3 -12.36 3.92 -3.45
CA GLU A 3 -11.95 3.85 -4.85
C GLU A 3 -11.15 5.12 -5.20
N LEU A 4 -9.89 4.98 -5.61
CA LEU A 4 -8.98 6.11 -5.80
C LEU A 4 -9.49 7.16 -6.81
N TYR A 5 -10.25 6.74 -7.82
CA TYR A 5 -10.76 7.61 -8.88
C TYR A 5 -12.20 8.11 -8.60
N ASN A 6 -12.68 7.96 -7.37
CA ASN A 6 -14.02 8.43 -7.00
C ASN A 6 -14.05 9.96 -6.88
N PRO A 7 -14.96 10.67 -7.58
CA PRO A 7 -15.02 12.13 -7.58
C PRO A 7 -15.42 12.76 -6.24
N THR A 8 -15.90 11.97 -5.27
CA THR A 8 -16.24 12.45 -3.92
C THR A 8 -15.01 12.64 -3.02
N ILE A 9 -13.86 12.07 -3.40
CA ILE A 9 -12.60 12.21 -2.65
C ILE A 9 -12.04 13.62 -2.86
N LYS A 10 -11.86 14.36 -1.76
CA LYS A 10 -11.33 15.74 -1.81
C LYS A 10 -9.81 15.81 -1.65
N LYS A 11 -9.24 15.04 -0.72
CA LYS A 11 -7.81 15.03 -0.38
C LYS A 11 -7.43 13.64 0.10
N ILE A 12 -6.29 13.13 -0.36
CA ILE A 12 -5.64 11.94 0.18
C ILE A 12 -4.31 12.40 0.79
N GLU A 13 -4.12 12.14 2.07
CA GLU A 13 -2.94 12.55 2.82
C GLU A 13 -2.25 11.31 3.39
N VAL A 14 -0.93 11.25 3.22
CA VAL A 14 -0.10 10.16 3.72
C VAL A 14 0.53 10.62 5.03
N ILE A 15 0.10 10.03 6.15
CA ILE A 15 0.60 10.37 7.49
C ILE A 15 1.99 9.77 7.72
N LYS A 16 2.18 8.49 7.40
CA LYS A 16 3.44 7.76 7.55
C LYS A 16 3.63 6.83 6.37
N LEU A 17 4.78 6.94 5.71
CA LEU A 17 5.15 6.06 4.60
C LEU A 17 6.00 4.90 5.11
N GLU A 18 5.46 3.68 5.10
CA GLU A 18 6.19 2.47 5.48
C GLU A 18 5.74 1.26 4.66
N LYS A 19 6.63 0.27 4.55
CA LYS A 19 6.34 -1.07 4.05
C LYS A 19 6.32 -2.07 5.20
N ARG A 20 5.55 -3.14 5.05
CA ARG A 20 5.56 -4.29 5.96
C ARG A 20 6.29 -5.46 5.31
N LEU A 21 6.51 -6.53 6.08
CA LEU A 21 7.10 -7.77 5.56
C LEU A 21 6.21 -8.45 4.51
N ASP A 22 4.90 -8.25 4.63
CA ASP A 22 3.90 -8.81 3.74
C ASP A 22 3.22 -7.72 2.91
N GLU A 23 2.71 -8.10 1.75
CA GLU A 23 1.90 -7.24 0.88
C GLU A 23 0.47 -7.07 1.41
N GLU A 24 -0.06 -8.10 2.07
CA GLU A 24 -1.42 -8.12 2.61
C GLU A 24 -1.42 -8.24 4.13
N LEU A 25 -2.22 -7.40 4.80
CA LEU A 25 -2.31 -7.32 6.27
C LEU A 25 -3.65 -7.83 6.82
N LEU A 26 -4.31 -8.75 6.10
CA LEU A 26 -5.65 -9.24 6.45
C LEU A 26 -5.70 -9.90 7.84
N TYR A 27 -4.57 -10.43 8.31
CA TYR A 27 -4.41 -11.05 9.64
C TYR A 27 -4.60 -10.08 10.82
N LEU A 28 -4.51 -8.75 10.59
CA LEU A 28 -4.77 -7.76 11.63
C LEU A 28 -6.19 -7.83 12.20
N ARG A 29 -7.14 -8.39 11.44
CA ARG A 29 -8.53 -8.60 11.91
C ARG A 29 -8.64 -9.59 13.06
N ASP A 30 -7.69 -10.50 13.17
CA ASP A 30 -7.61 -11.53 14.22
C ASP A 30 -6.48 -11.25 15.23
N ALA A 31 -5.84 -10.08 15.14
CA ALA A 31 -4.79 -9.62 16.05
C ALA A 31 -5.36 -8.76 17.20
N PRO A 32 -4.59 -8.55 18.28
CA PRO A 32 -4.92 -7.59 19.33
C PRO A 32 -5.17 -6.17 18.76
N PRO A 33 -6.11 -5.41 19.33
CA PRO A 33 -6.39 -4.03 18.89
C PRO A 33 -5.18 -3.11 18.93
N GLU A 34 -4.22 -3.35 19.83
CA GLU A 34 -2.98 -2.58 19.97
C GLU A 34 -2.21 -2.40 18.65
N TYR A 35 -2.29 -3.36 17.73
CA TYR A 35 -1.62 -3.28 16.42
C TYR A 35 -2.41 -2.52 15.35
N SER A 36 -3.68 -2.20 15.62
CA SER A 36 -4.60 -1.53 14.69
C SER A 36 -5.10 -0.17 15.19
N GLU A 37 -4.83 0.16 16.45
CA GLU A 37 -5.20 1.43 17.06
C GLU A 37 -4.25 2.53 16.58
N VAL A 38 -4.82 3.49 15.84
CA VAL A 38 -4.11 4.66 15.34
C VAL A 38 -4.87 5.90 15.84
N PRO A 39 -4.26 6.76 16.67
CA PRO A 39 -4.89 8.00 17.09
C PRO A 39 -5.19 8.91 15.89
N PHE A 40 -6.26 9.71 15.99
CA PHE A 40 -6.66 10.62 14.91
C PHE A 40 -5.78 11.87 14.82
N ASP A 41 -5.18 12.29 15.93
CA ASP A 41 -4.41 13.53 16.05
C ASP A 41 -2.91 13.33 15.76
N ILE A 42 -2.56 12.48 14.80
CA ILE A 42 -1.17 12.22 14.41
C ILE A 42 -0.72 13.23 13.36
N GLU A 43 0.43 13.86 13.58
CA GLU A 43 1.07 14.70 12.59
C GLU A 43 1.75 13.87 11.48
N ALA A 44 1.71 14.38 10.24
CA ALA A 44 2.35 13.73 9.12
C ALA A 44 3.88 13.74 9.27
N ILE A 45 4.50 12.57 9.17
CA ILE A 45 5.95 12.40 9.24
C ILE A 45 6.52 12.54 7.82
N PRO A 46 7.28 13.61 7.52
CA PRO A 46 7.80 13.83 6.17
C PRO A 46 8.85 12.77 5.82
N HIS A 47 8.69 12.15 4.65
CA HIS A 47 9.68 11.22 4.10
C HIS A 47 10.58 11.93 3.08
N PRO A 48 11.93 11.87 3.22
CA PRO A 48 12.83 12.55 2.30
C PRO A 48 12.70 12.03 0.87
N ARG A 49 12.65 12.96 -0.09
CA ARG A 49 12.52 12.63 -1.52
C ARG A 49 13.73 11.81 -1.97
N GLY A 50 13.46 10.65 -2.60
CA GLY A 50 14.50 9.75 -3.12
C GLY A 50 15.07 8.77 -2.09
N ALA A 51 14.73 8.90 -0.80
CA ALA A 51 15.10 7.90 0.18
C ALA A 51 14.26 6.62 -0.01
N PRO A 52 14.84 5.43 0.22
CA PRO A 52 14.09 4.18 0.14
C PRO A 52 12.98 4.17 1.19
N VAL A 53 11.86 3.52 0.85
CA VAL A 53 10.74 3.38 1.78
C VAL A 53 11.15 2.46 2.94
N PRO A 54 10.99 2.89 4.21
CA PRO A 54 11.39 2.08 5.35
C PRO A 54 10.52 0.82 5.48
N ILE A 55 11.14 -0.30 5.81
CA ILE A 55 10.45 -1.59 6.05
C ILE A 55 10.33 -1.80 7.55
N ASN A 56 9.10 -1.99 8.02
CA ASN A 56 8.76 -2.25 9.41
C ASN A 56 8.76 -3.78 9.67
N PRO A 57 9.75 -4.33 10.42
CA PRO A 57 9.92 -5.77 10.62
C PRO A 57 9.04 -6.36 11.74
N ILE A 58 8.12 -5.58 12.34
CA ILE A 58 7.30 -6.04 13.47
C ILE A 58 6.47 -7.27 13.07
N LYS A 59 6.56 -8.33 13.87
CA LYS A 59 5.67 -9.49 13.78
C LYS A 59 4.50 -9.34 14.74
N VAL A 60 3.30 -9.49 14.21
CA VAL A 60 2.04 -9.33 14.97
C VAL A 60 1.67 -10.64 15.65
N LYS A 61 1.48 -10.62 16.96
CA LYS A 61 1.01 -11.80 17.70
C LYS A 61 -0.50 -11.95 17.51
N LEU A 62 -0.95 -13.10 17.01
CA LEU A 62 -2.38 -13.33 16.82
C LEU A 62 -3.08 -13.66 18.14
N ASN A 63 -4.38 -13.31 18.22
CA ASN A 63 -5.23 -13.73 19.32
C ASN A 63 -5.41 -15.26 19.32
N PRO A 64 -5.87 -15.87 20.43
CA PRO A 64 -6.30 -17.26 20.41
C PRO A 64 -7.45 -17.49 19.41
N ARG A 65 -7.56 -18.73 18.93
CA ARG A 65 -8.64 -19.14 18.02
C ARG A 65 -10.03 -18.94 18.67
N PRO A 66 -11.10 -18.74 17.90
CA PRO A 66 -11.23 -18.88 16.44
C PRO A 66 -10.80 -17.63 15.64
N TRP A 67 -10.19 -17.86 14.47
CA TRP A 67 -9.82 -16.83 13.50
C TRP A 67 -10.78 -16.84 12.30
N ARG A 68 -10.84 -15.73 11.56
CA ARG A 68 -11.60 -15.63 10.32
C ARG A 68 -11.04 -16.51 9.22
N GLU A 69 -9.72 -16.57 9.12
CA GLU A 69 -9.02 -17.37 8.11
C GLU A 69 -8.04 -18.36 8.74
N ARG A 70 -7.62 -19.31 7.91
CA ARG A 70 -6.60 -20.30 8.30
C ARG A 70 -5.21 -19.75 8.01
N TRP A 71 -4.81 -18.79 8.85
CA TRP A 71 -3.51 -18.10 8.76
C TRP A 71 -2.33 -19.07 8.78
N GLU A 72 -2.48 -20.21 9.46
CA GLU A 72 -1.44 -21.25 9.51
C GLU A 72 -1.06 -21.78 8.11
N ARG A 73 -1.92 -21.58 7.11
CA ARG A 73 -1.74 -22.04 5.72
C ARG A 73 -1.35 -20.93 4.74
N SER A 74 -1.21 -19.70 5.23
CA SER A 74 -0.81 -18.58 4.39
C SER A 74 0.72 -18.55 4.27
N ASN A 75 1.24 -17.96 3.19
CA ASN A 75 2.68 -17.78 2.98
C ASN A 75 3.19 -16.44 3.56
N LEU A 76 2.45 -15.84 4.50
CA LEU A 76 2.76 -14.55 5.10
C LEU A 76 3.73 -14.73 6.30
N ILE A 77 4.59 -13.74 6.53
CA ILE A 77 5.71 -13.78 7.48
C ILE A 77 5.53 -12.77 8.64
N GLY A 78 4.66 -11.78 8.46
CA GLY A 78 4.48 -10.64 9.36
C GLY A 78 3.61 -10.91 10.59
N PHE A 79 3.22 -12.16 10.85
CA PHE A 79 2.53 -12.56 12.09
C PHE A 79 3.23 -13.73 12.79
N GLU A 80 2.92 -13.87 14.06
CA GLU A 80 3.36 -14.97 14.92
C GLU A 80 2.13 -15.66 15.52
N ILE A 81 2.07 -16.98 15.35
CA ILE A 81 1.05 -17.82 15.96
C ILE A 81 1.60 -18.30 17.30
N MET A 82 0.88 -18.04 18.39
CA MET A 82 1.25 -18.58 19.70
C MET A 82 1.18 -20.12 19.68
N GLU A 83 2.13 -20.79 20.33
CA GLU A 83 2.28 -22.26 20.29
C GLU A 83 1.01 -23.02 20.71
N ASN A 84 0.25 -22.45 21.64
CA ASN A 84 -1.00 -23.02 22.14
C ASN A 84 -2.19 -22.91 21.16
N CYS A 85 -2.08 -22.10 20.10
CA CYS A 85 -3.18 -21.84 19.19
C CYS A 85 -3.32 -22.91 18.09
N VAL A 86 -2.24 -23.63 17.76
CA VAL A 86 -2.21 -24.57 16.62
C VAL A 86 -1.58 -25.90 17.02
N THR A 87 -2.35 -26.98 16.84
CA THR A 87 -1.87 -28.35 17.10
C THR A 87 -0.84 -28.79 16.05
N PRO A 88 0.13 -29.66 16.39
CA PRO A 88 1.07 -30.22 15.41
C PRO A 88 0.43 -30.85 14.16
N LYS A 89 -0.77 -31.46 14.32
CA LYS A 89 -1.55 -31.99 13.19
C LYS A 89 -2.00 -30.92 12.20
N MET A 90 -2.27 -29.70 12.66
CA MET A 90 -2.65 -28.57 11.82
C MET A 90 -1.43 -28.03 11.06
N TRP A 91 -0.28 -27.89 11.73
CA TRP A 91 0.99 -27.53 11.10
C TRP A 91 1.37 -28.49 9.98
N LYS A 92 1.26 -29.81 10.21
CA LYS A 92 1.52 -30.82 9.17
C LYS A 92 0.61 -30.66 7.95
N LYS A 93 -0.67 -30.30 8.16
CA LYS A 93 -1.62 -30.04 7.07
C LYS A 93 -1.31 -28.74 6.32
N ALA A 94 -0.84 -27.71 7.03
CA ALA A 94 -0.40 -26.46 6.43
C ALA A 94 0.82 -26.66 5.53
N GLN A 95 1.87 -27.30 6.06
CA GLN A 95 3.07 -27.65 5.31
C GLN A 95 2.76 -28.48 4.06
N LEU A 96 1.83 -29.44 4.17
CA LEU A 96 1.41 -30.22 3.01
C LEU A 96 0.78 -29.34 1.93
N LYS A 97 -0.03 -28.34 2.32
CA LYS A 97 -0.68 -27.42 1.38
C LYS A 97 0.32 -26.46 0.73
N GLU A 98 1.25 -25.92 1.50
CA GLU A 98 2.35 -25.10 0.97
C GLU A 98 3.17 -25.91 -0.06
N ASN A 99 3.54 -27.14 0.30
CA ASN A 99 4.27 -28.06 -0.55
C ASN A 99 3.39 -28.74 -1.63
N CYS A 100 2.13 -28.33 -1.84
CA CYS A 100 1.33 -28.86 -2.94
C CYS A 100 1.79 -28.32 -4.30
N LYS A 101 2.49 -27.18 -4.34
CA LYS A 101 2.93 -26.54 -5.60
C LYS A 101 4.41 -26.15 -5.58
N PRO A 102 5.34 -27.08 -5.32
CA PRO A 102 6.78 -26.76 -5.24
C PRO A 102 7.39 -26.29 -6.56
N TRP A 103 6.70 -26.54 -7.69
CA TRP A 103 7.11 -26.09 -9.03
C TRP A 103 6.78 -24.62 -9.31
N GLU A 104 5.88 -24.00 -8.56
CA GLU A 104 5.36 -22.65 -8.82
C GLU A 104 6.46 -21.58 -8.78
N ARG A 105 7.45 -21.74 -7.89
CA ARG A 105 8.64 -20.87 -7.84
C ARG A 105 9.50 -20.91 -9.12
N TYR A 106 9.40 -22.00 -9.88
CA TYR A 106 10.13 -22.22 -11.13
C TYR A 106 9.27 -21.97 -12.38
N ASP A 107 7.99 -21.64 -12.21
CA ASP A 107 7.09 -21.37 -13.33
C ASP A 107 7.38 -19.98 -13.92
N LEU A 108 8.22 -19.95 -14.95
CA LEU A 108 8.59 -18.72 -15.66
C LEU A 108 7.41 -18.10 -16.41
N VAL A 109 6.51 -18.93 -16.94
CA VAL A 109 5.34 -18.46 -17.69
C VAL A 109 4.36 -17.77 -16.75
N LYS A 110 4.19 -18.29 -15.53
CA LYS A 110 3.41 -17.63 -14.49
C LYS A 110 4.01 -16.26 -14.13
N LYS A 111 5.33 -16.20 -13.85
CA LYS A 111 6.01 -14.92 -13.56
C LYS A 111 5.83 -13.90 -14.68
N TYR A 112 5.98 -14.34 -15.93
CA TYR A 112 5.78 -13.48 -17.10
C TYR A 112 4.34 -12.94 -17.19
N ARG A 113 3.34 -13.77 -16.90
CA ARG A 113 1.92 -13.35 -16.89
C ARG A 113 1.57 -12.39 -15.75
N GLU A 114 2.26 -12.50 -14.62
CA GLU A 114 2.07 -11.62 -13.46
C GLU A 114 2.77 -10.27 -13.64
N SER A 115 3.90 -10.25 -14.35
CA SER A 115 4.65 -9.02 -14.63
C SER A 115 4.14 -8.30 -15.89
N VAL A 116 4.08 -6.98 -15.84
CA VAL A 116 3.91 -6.18 -17.07
C VAL A 116 5.23 -6.20 -17.85
N PRO A 117 5.24 -6.46 -19.17
CA PRO A 117 6.46 -6.39 -19.98
C PRO A 117 7.13 -5.02 -19.90
N LEU A 118 8.47 -4.98 -19.90
CA LEU A 118 9.24 -3.73 -19.74
C LEU A 118 8.87 -2.69 -20.81
N LYS A 119 8.68 -3.13 -22.06
CA LYS A 119 8.26 -2.26 -23.16
C LYS A 119 6.96 -1.52 -22.84
N ASP A 120 5.96 -2.24 -22.32
CA ASP A 120 4.66 -1.67 -22.00
C ASP A 120 4.76 -0.70 -20.80
N GLN A 121 5.65 -1.00 -19.84
CA GLN A 121 5.96 -0.09 -18.73
C GLN A 121 6.58 1.22 -19.23
N ASP A 122 7.54 1.14 -20.16
CA ASP A 122 8.22 2.31 -20.73
C ASP A 122 7.24 3.17 -21.54
N GLU A 123 6.40 2.55 -22.38
CA GLU A 123 5.37 3.25 -23.13
C GLU A 123 4.38 3.98 -22.20
N ALA A 124 3.93 3.30 -21.14
CA ALA A 124 3.07 3.88 -20.12
C ALA A 124 3.77 5.05 -19.39
N TYR A 125 5.05 4.92 -19.06
CA TYR A 125 5.83 5.95 -18.39
C TYR A 125 6.04 7.20 -19.26
N VAL A 126 6.32 7.01 -20.55
CA VAL A 126 6.42 8.11 -21.52
C VAL A 126 5.09 8.85 -21.65
N HIS A 127 3.99 8.10 -21.80
CA HIS A 127 2.65 8.68 -21.86
C HIS A 127 2.32 9.47 -20.58
N PHE A 128 2.56 8.88 -19.41
CA PHE A 128 2.37 9.53 -18.12
C PHE A 128 3.20 10.81 -18.00
N THR A 129 4.49 10.77 -18.32
CA THR A 129 5.40 11.92 -18.19
C THR A 129 4.96 13.07 -19.08
N ARG A 130 4.51 12.76 -20.31
CA ARG A 130 3.99 13.76 -21.26
C ARG A 130 2.72 14.43 -20.74
N GLU A 131 1.74 13.65 -20.31
CA GLU A 131 0.46 14.18 -19.80
C GLU A 131 0.66 14.93 -18.48
N HIS A 132 1.51 14.43 -17.59
CA HIS A 132 1.89 15.10 -16.35
C HIS A 132 2.52 16.48 -16.64
N ALA A 133 3.45 16.57 -17.59
CA ALA A 133 4.03 17.85 -17.99
C ALA A 133 3.01 18.82 -18.58
N ARG A 134 1.98 18.33 -19.30
CA ARG A 134 0.88 19.17 -19.79
C ARG A 134 0.06 19.73 -18.62
N VAL A 135 -0.37 18.86 -17.70
CA VAL A 135 -1.19 19.23 -16.54
C VAL A 135 -0.45 20.22 -15.63
N GLU A 136 0.85 20.03 -15.40
CA GLU A 136 1.64 20.97 -14.59
C GLU A 136 1.73 22.37 -15.24
N LYS A 137 1.89 22.46 -16.56
CA LYS A 137 1.86 23.76 -17.27
C LYS A 137 0.51 24.44 -17.16
N GLU A 138 -0.59 23.69 -17.28
CA GLU A 138 -1.95 24.21 -17.12
C GLU A 138 -2.19 24.74 -15.70
N LYS A 139 -1.72 24.02 -14.67
CA LYS A 139 -1.80 24.47 -13.27
C LYS A 139 -1.06 25.79 -13.07
N VAL A 140 0.20 25.89 -13.54
CA VAL A 140 0.99 27.14 -13.42
C VAL A 140 0.28 28.30 -14.13
N ALA A 141 -0.18 28.10 -15.37
CA ALA A 141 -0.91 29.13 -16.10
C ALA A 141 -2.23 29.53 -15.42
N SER A 142 -2.90 28.60 -14.75
CA SER A 142 -4.12 28.89 -13.98
C SER A 142 -3.85 29.73 -12.74
N LEU A 143 -2.75 29.45 -12.03
CA LEU A 143 -2.30 30.22 -10.86
C LEU A 143 -1.88 31.64 -11.25
N ASP A 144 -1.12 31.79 -12.34
CA ASP A 144 -0.73 33.11 -12.85
C ASP A 144 -1.94 33.99 -13.20
N ARG A 145 -3.00 33.39 -13.79
CA ARG A 145 -4.25 34.11 -14.07
C ARG A 145 -4.97 34.53 -12.79
N GLN A 146 -4.99 33.67 -11.77
CA GLN A 146 -5.61 33.99 -10.48
C GLN A 146 -4.86 35.10 -9.73
N LEU A 147 -3.53 35.11 -9.79
CA LEU A 147 -2.69 36.17 -9.20
C LEU A 147 -2.95 37.51 -9.88
N LYS A 148 -2.94 37.56 -11.22
CA LYS A 148 -3.26 38.78 -11.98
C LYS A 148 -4.67 39.31 -11.71
N ALA A 149 -5.66 38.42 -11.56
CA ALA A 149 -7.01 38.82 -11.20
C ALA A 149 -7.06 39.47 -9.81
N LYS A 150 -6.34 38.91 -8.83
CA LYS A 150 -6.24 39.50 -7.48
C LYS A 150 -5.54 40.86 -7.46
N GLU A 151 -4.47 41.03 -8.25
CA GLU A 151 -3.76 42.31 -8.36
C GLU A 151 -4.66 43.40 -8.96
N ASN A 152 -5.42 43.07 -10.00
CA ASN A 152 -6.38 44.00 -10.61
C ASN A 152 -7.54 44.35 -9.67
N ASP A 153 -8.00 43.41 -8.83
CA ASP A 153 -9.06 43.66 -7.86
C ASP A 153 -8.58 44.56 -6.69
N SER A 154 -7.29 44.50 -6.30
CA SER A 154 -6.72 45.39 -5.29
C SER A 154 -6.53 46.83 -5.77
N ASP A 155 -6.10 47.04 -7.02
CA ASP A 155 -5.92 48.37 -7.63
C ASP A 155 -7.26 49.12 -7.85
N VAL A 156 -8.40 48.42 -7.78
CA VAL A 156 -9.74 49.02 -7.91
C VAL A 156 -10.33 49.42 -6.56
N THR A 157 -9.70 49.02 -5.44
CA THR A 157 -10.18 49.28 -4.06
C THR A 157 -9.41 50.35 -3.29
N GLU A 158 -8.37 50.96 -3.88
CA GLU A 158 -7.70 52.20 -3.41
C GLU A 158 -8.16 53.42 -4.24
#